data_AF-A0A8S2Y6R3-F1
#
_entry.id   AF-A0A8S2Y6R3-F1
#
_cell.length_a   1.000
_cell.length_b   1.000
_cell.length_c   1.000
_cell.angle_alpha   90.00
_cell.angle_beta   90.00
_cell.angle_gamma   90.00
#
_symmetry.space_group_name_H-M   'P 1'
#
loop_
_entity.id
_entity.type
_entity.pdbx_description
1 polymer ?
#
loop_
_entity_poly.entity_id
_entity_poly.type
_entity_poly.pdbx_seq_one_letter_code
_entity_poly.pdbx_strand_id
1 'polypeptide(L)' 'MALQVYQRYEIVFLSQHPLGSKLSHMTVAKAVHCDEKTVKRRLKRWKQSKDLTDAPRSGRSCVTTPKQHQKLVALAEQQT' A
#
# COMPACT_ATOMS: atom_id res chain seq x y z
N MET A 1 -0.62 3.81 7.08
CA MET A 1 -0.50 2.34 6.86
C MET A 1 -0.19 2.07 5.38
N ALA A 2 0.81 1.25 5.10
CA ALA A 2 1.08 0.78 3.74
C ALA A 2 0.17 -0.42 3.46
N LEU A 3 -0.81 -0.25 2.56
CA LEU A 3 -1.67 -1.35 2.12
C LEU A 3 -0.83 -2.41 1.43
N GLN A 4 -1.09 -3.68 1.71
CA GLN A 4 -0.49 -4.77 0.94
C GLN A 4 -1.01 -4.77 -0.51
N VAL A 5 -0.31 -5.45 -1.43
CA VAL A 5 -0.69 -5.44 -2.85
C VAL A 5 -2.08 -6.05 -3.06
N TYR A 6 -2.40 -7.14 -2.36
CA TYR A 6 -3.72 -7.80 -2.47
C TYR A 6 -4.86 -6.85 -2.08
N GLN A 7 -4.70 -6.06 -1.01
CA GLN A 7 -5.71 -5.10 -0.56
C GLN A 7 -5.99 -4.03 -1.62
N ARG A 8 -4.97 -3.62 -2.37
CA ARG A 8 -5.13 -2.63 -3.45
C ARG A 8 -5.86 -3.23 -4.64
N TYR A 9 -5.57 -4.49 -4.97
CA TYR A 9 -6.33 -5.23 -5.98
C TYR A 9 -7.79 -5.33 -5.58
N GLU A 10 -8.06 -5.71 -4.33
CA GLU A 10 -9.42 -5.86 -3.79
C GLU A 10 -10.21 -4.55 -3.84
N ILE A 11 -9.58 -3.41 -3.54
CA ILE A 11 -10.17 -2.08 -3.72
C ILE A 11 -10.64 -1.85 -5.17
N VAL A 12 -9.79 -2.17 -6.15
CA VAL A 12 -10.12 -1.97 -7.58
C VAL A 12 -11.17 -2.99 -8.03
N PHE A 13 -11.04 -4.25 -7.57
CA PHE A 13 -11.95 -5.33 -7.89
C PHE A 13 -13.37 -5.00 -7.44
N LEU A 14 -13.56 -4.69 -6.15
CA LEU A 14 -14.88 -4.41 -5.58
C LEU A 14 -15.52 -3.12 -6.11
N SER A 15 -14.72 -2.15 -6.59
CA SER A 15 -15.24 -0.84 -7.01
C SER A 15 -15.47 -0.71 -8.52
N GLN A 16 -14.51 -1.15 -9.35
CA GLN A 16 -14.48 -0.80 -10.78
C GLN A 16 -14.38 -1.99 -11.73
N HIS A 17 -13.95 -3.15 -11.24
CA HIS A 17 -13.72 -4.30 -12.11
C HIS A 17 -15.03 -4.85 -12.69
N PRO A 18 -15.08 -5.29 -13.96
CA PRO A 18 -16.31 -5.79 -14.59
C PRO A 18 -16.94 -6.98 -13.86
N LEU A 19 -16.10 -7.87 -13.31
CA LEU A 19 -16.54 -9.02 -12.50
C LEU A 19 -16.80 -8.67 -11.02
N GLY A 20 -16.60 -7.40 -10.64
CA GLY A 20 -16.77 -6.93 -9.28
C GLY A 20 -18.18 -6.43 -8.99
N SER A 21 -18.54 -6.38 -7.70
CA SER A 21 -19.86 -5.99 -7.20
C SER A 21 -20.14 -4.48 -7.22
N LYS A 22 -19.24 -3.65 -7.77
CA LYS A 22 -19.36 -2.18 -7.92
C LYS A 22 -19.88 -1.48 -6.65
N LEU A 23 -19.28 -1.82 -5.52
CA LEU A 23 -19.69 -1.35 -4.20
C LEU A 23 -19.35 0.13 -3.99
N SER A 24 -20.08 0.76 -3.07
CA SER A 24 -19.78 2.12 -2.61
C SER A 24 -18.39 2.19 -1.95
N HIS A 25 -17.73 3.34 -2.03
CA HIS A 25 -16.39 3.51 -1.44
C HIS A 25 -16.35 3.21 0.07
N MET A 26 -17.42 3.54 0.81
CA MET A 26 -17.52 3.23 2.24
C MET A 26 -17.62 1.73 2.50
N THR A 27 -18.36 0.99 1.66
CA THR A 27 -18.48 -0.47 1.78
C THR A 27 -17.14 -1.14 1.48
N VAL A 28 -16.44 -0.70 0.44
CA VAL A 28 -15.08 -1.18 0.10
C VAL A 28 -14.09 -0.91 1.24
N ALA A 29 -14.15 0.30 1.81
CA ALA A 29 -13.31 0.71 2.94
C ALA A 29 -13.48 -0.24 4.13
N LYS A 30 -14.73 -0.58 4.48
CA LYS A 30 -15.03 -1.57 5.54
C LYS A 30 -14.51 -2.96 5.21
N ALA A 31 -14.71 -3.43 3.97
CA ALA A 31 -14.29 -4.77 3.55
C ALA A 31 -12.75 -4.94 3.58
N VAL A 32 -12.01 -3.91 3.17
CA VAL A 32 -10.55 -3.92 3.10
C VAL A 32 -9.89 -3.44 4.41
N HIS A 33 -10.70 -3.10 5.42
CA HIS A 33 -10.25 -2.53 6.70
C HIS A 33 -9.35 -1.30 6.53
N CYS A 34 -9.78 -0.34 5.71
CA CYS A 34 -9.07 0.93 5.49
C CYS A 34 -10.02 2.12 5.44
N ASP A 35 -9.47 3.33 5.45
CA ASP A 35 -10.28 4.55 5.38
C ASP A 35 -10.82 4.81 3.96
N GLU A 36 -12.01 5.41 3.87
CA GLU A 36 -12.63 5.79 2.58
C GLU A 36 -11.73 6.73 1.75
N LYS A 37 -10.98 7.62 2.41
CA LYS A 37 -9.98 8.50 1.75
C LYS A 37 -8.92 7.68 1.02
N THR A 38 -8.52 6.55 1.61
CA THR A 38 -7.53 5.64 1.01
C THR A 38 -8.07 4.97 -0.23
N VAL A 39 -9.32 4.49 -0.19
CA VAL A 39 -10.05 3.94 -1.35
C VAL A 39 -10.09 4.97 -2.48
N LYS A 40 -10.58 6.19 -2.22
CA LYS A 40 -10.67 7.27 -3.22
C LYS A 40 -9.31 7.59 -3.86
N ARG A 41 -8.26 7.73 -3.04
CA ARG A 41 -6.90 8.00 -3.51
C ARG A 41 -6.37 6.88 -4.42
N ARG A 42 -6.59 5.62 -4.03
CA ARG A 42 -6.14 4.46 -4.81
C ARG A 42 -6.87 4.37 -6.15
N LEU A 43 -8.19 4.54 -6.16
CA LEU A 43 -8.97 4.56 -7.40
C LEU A 43 -8.57 5.71 -8.33
N LYS A 44 -8.26 6.89 -7.78
CA LYS A 44 -7.72 8.01 -8.57
C LYS A 44 -6.38 7.64 -9.23
N ARG A 45 -5.46 7.02 -8.48
CA ARG A 45 -4.17 6.56 -9.00
C ARG A 45 -4.35 5.47 -10.07
N TRP A 46 -5.24 4.50 -9.83
CA TRP A 46 -5.56 3.45 -10.78
C TRP A 46 -6.06 4.02 -12.13
N LYS A 47 -6.92 5.05 -12.10
CA LYS A 47 -7.36 5.74 -13.31
C LYS A 47 -6.23 6.42 -14.10
N GLN A 48 -5.14 6.79 -13.43
CA GLN A 48 -4.00 7.49 -14.04
C GLN A 48 -2.97 6.52 -14.63
N SER A 49 -2.52 5.53 -13.85
CA SER A 49 -1.41 4.65 -14.23
C SER A 49 -1.83 3.22 -14.57
N LYS A 50 -3.03 2.79 -14.16
CA LYS A 50 -3.46 1.37 -14.13
C LYS A 50 -2.45 0.46 -13.43
N ASP A 51 -1.76 1.00 -12.43
CA ASP A 51 -0.78 0.28 -11.63
C ASP A 51 -1.21 0.21 -10.16
N LEU A 52 -1.01 -0.96 -9.55
CA LEU A 52 -1.30 -1.24 -8.14
C LEU A 52 -0.04 -1.19 -7.27
N THR A 53 1.15 -1.13 -7.87
CA THR A 53 2.39 -1.01 -7.12
C THR A 53 2.46 0.35 -6.40
N ASP A 54 3.26 0.41 -5.34
CA ASP A 54 3.56 1.69 -4.72
C ASP A 54 4.79 2.25 -5.37
N ALA A 55 4.74 3.56 -5.63
CA ALA A 55 5.93 4.30 -5.98
C ALA A 55 6.98 4.10 -4.86
N PRO A 56 8.27 4.04 -5.22
CA PRO A 56 9.34 4.01 -4.23
C PRO A 56 9.17 5.20 -3.27
N ARG A 57 9.55 5.00 -2.00
CA ARG A 57 9.50 6.07 -1.01
C ARG A 57 10.32 7.25 -1.52
N SER A 58 9.68 8.40 -1.67
CA SER A 58 10.34 9.66 -1.95
C SER A 58 10.97 10.18 -0.67
N GLY A 59 12.28 10.39 -0.66
CA GLY A 59 13.01 10.92 0.49
C GLY A 59 14.50 10.88 0.27
N ARG A 60 15.26 11.54 1.15
CA ARG A 60 16.72 11.43 1.14
C ARG A 60 17.12 9.99 1.41
N SER A 61 18.04 9.46 0.62
CA SER A 61 18.61 8.14 0.88
C SER A 61 19.19 8.11 2.30
N CYS A 62 19.05 6.97 2.98
CA CYS A 62 19.70 6.78 4.25
C CYS A 62 21.22 6.96 4.07
N VAL A 63 21.85 7.64 5.03
CA VAL A 63 23.32 7.83 5.04
C VAL A 63 24.05 6.50 5.22
N THR A 64 23.42 5.56 5.93
CA THR A 64 23.97 4.24 6.19
C THR A 64 23.96 3.37 4.94
N THR A 65 25.08 2.71 4.69
CA THR A 65 25.19 1.68 3.66
C THR A 65 24.41 0.43 4.05
N PRO A 66 24.02 -0.43 3.09
CA PRO A 66 23.31 -1.69 3.38
C PRO A 66 24.06 -2.58 4.38
N LYS A 67 25.40 -2.65 4.29
CA LYS A 67 26.24 -3.41 5.23
C LYS A 67 26.19 -2.84 6.65
N GLN A 68 26.21 -1.51 6.79
CA GLN A 68 26.09 -0.86 8.09
C GLN A 68 24.71 -1.07 8.69
N HIS A 69 23.66 -1.00 7.87
CA HIS A 69 22.30 -1.25 8.31
C HIS A 69 22.13 -2.68 8.83
N GLN A 70 22.65 -3.69 8.12
CA GLN A 70 22.63 -5.09 8.58
C GLN A 70 23.31 -5.28 9.94
N LYS A 71 24.47 -4.63 10.15
CA LYS A 71 25.16 -4.67 11.45
C LYS A 71 24.34 -4.04 12.56
N LEU A 72 23.66 -2.92 12.29
CA LEU A 72 22.80 -2.25 13.27
C LEU A 72 21.59 -3.11 13.65
N VAL A 73 20.97 -3.78 12.68
CA VAL A 73 19.85 -4.71 12.92
C VAL A 73 20.30 -5.89 13.78
N ALA A 74 21.41 -6.54 13.42
CA ALA A 74 21.95 -7.66 14.19
C ALA A 74 22.31 -7.26 15.64
N LEU A 75 22.87 -6.07 15.84
CA LEU A 75 23.19 -5.55 17.17
C LEU A 75 21.93 -5.28 18.00
N ALA A 76 20.86 -4.80 17.39
CA ALA A 76 19.57 -4.58 18.07
C ALA A 76 18.90 -5.90 18.47
N GLU A 77 18.92 -6.91 17.59
CA GLU A 77 18.34 -8.24 17.85
C GLU A 77 19.05 -8.99 18.99
N GLN A 78 20.34 -8.72 19.21
CA GLN A 78 21.12 -9.33 20.31
C GLN A 78 20.83 -8.73 21.69
N GLN A 79 20.13 -7.59 21.77
CA GLN A 79 19.84 -6.89 23.03
C GLN A 79 18.43 -7.19 23.59
N THR A 80 17.68 -8.08 22.94
CA THR A 80 16.35 -8.57 23.34
C THR A 80 16.40 -10.04 23.71
#